data_AF-A0A8C2FIC1-F1
#
_entry.id   AF-A0A8C2FIC1-F1
#
_cell.length_a   1.000
_cell.length_b   1.000
_cell.length_c   1.000
_cell.angle_alpha   90.00
_cell.angle_beta   90.00
_cell.angle_gamma   90.00
#
_symmetry.space_group_name_H-M   'P 1'
#
loop_
_entity.id
_entity.type
_entity.pdbx_description
1 polymer ?
#
loop_
_entity_poly.entity_id
_entity_poly.type
_entity_poly.pdbx_seq_one_letter_code
_entity_poly.pdbx_strand_id
1 'polypeptide(L)' 'MSRRQAEKLLLRDGDFLVRKSSTNPGSYVLTGMHSGLAKHLFFKCFC' A
#
# COMPACT_ATOMS: atom_id res chain seq x y z
N MET A 1 2.38 -8.89 -3.71
CA MET A 1 2.66 -8.47 -2.32
C MET A 1 1.35 -8.32 -1.56
N SER A 2 1.19 -9.00 -0.43
CA SER A 2 0.00 -8.91 0.44
C SER A 2 0.03 -7.68 1.36
N ARG A 3 -1.10 -7.33 1.98
CA ARG A 3 -1.19 -6.22 2.95
C ARG A 3 -0.18 -6.38 4.10
N ARG A 4 -0.13 -7.57 4.71
CA ARG A 4 0.78 -7.89 5.83
C ARG A 4 2.25 -7.76 5.45
N GLN A 5 2.61 -8.11 4.22
CA GLN A 5 3.99 -7.92 3.74
C GLN A 5 4.33 -6.45 3.59
N ALA A 6 3.39 -5.63 3.11
CA ALA A 6 3.59 -4.20 2.97
C ALA A 6 3.77 -3.51 4.33
N GLU A 7 2.94 -3.83 5.33
CA GLU A 7 3.04 -3.27 6.69
C GLU A 7 4.39 -3.55 7.34
N LYS A 8 4.96 -4.74 7.14
CA LYS A 8 6.29 -5.11 7.67
C LYS A 8 7.44 -4.32 7.05
N LEU A 9 7.25 -3.72 5.88
CA LEU A 9 8.28 -2.94 5.18
C LEU A 9 8.25 -1.46 5.58
N LEU A 10 7.16 -1.01 6.21
CA LEU A 10 7.05 0.36 6.68
C LEU A 10 7.47 0.41 8.15
N LEU A 11 8.63 1.02 8.41
CA LEU A 11 9.23 1.03 9.73
C LEU A 11 9.06 2.38 10.42
N ARG A 12 8.99 3.46 9.65
CA ARG A 12 8.96 4.84 10.15
C ARG A 12 7.77 5.60 9.57
N ASP A 13 7.31 6.59 10.31
CA ASP A 13 6.31 7.53 9.80
C ASP A 13 6.83 8.26 8.57
N GLY A 14 6.02 8.31 7.52
CA GLY A 14 6.40 8.82 6.22
C GLY A 14 6.88 7.76 5.24
N ASP A 15 7.17 6.52 5.69
CA ASP A 15 7.44 5.42 4.78
C ASP A 15 6.18 5.11 3.97
N PHE A 16 6.35 4.91 2.66
CA PHE A 16 5.27 4.47 1.79
C PHE A 16 5.78 3.56 0.69
N LEU A 17 4.86 2.73 0.18
CA LEU A 17 5.08 1.90 -0.99
C LEU A 17 3.81 1.76 -1.81
N VAL A 18 3.97 1.61 -3.11
CA VAL A 18 2.88 1.28 -4.03
C VAL A 18 3.02 -0.17 -4.47
N ARG A 19 1.92 -0.92 -4.41
CA ARG A 19 1.86 -2.32 -4.89
C ARG A 19 0.67 -2.53 -5.80
N LYS A 20 0.83 -3.40 -6.79
CA LYS A 20 -0.32 -3.90 -7.59
C LYS A 20 -1.27 -4.68 -6.69
N SER A 21 -2.57 -4.50 -6.90
CA SER A 21 -3.59 -5.29 -6.22
C SER A 21 -3.51 -6.73 -6.70
N SER A 22 -3.45 -7.68 -5.76
CA SER A 22 -3.48 -9.11 -6.06
C SER A 22 -4.88 -9.62 -6.37
N THR A 23 -5.93 -8.90 -5.94
CA THR A 23 -7.33 -9.31 -6.11
C THR A 23 -8.02 -8.65 -7.30
N ASN A 24 -7.49 -7.52 -7.80
CA ASN A 24 -8.11 -6.78 -8.89
C ASN A 24 -7.04 -6.28 -9.88
N PRO A 25 -6.84 -6.96 -11.01
CA PRO A 25 -5.90 -6.52 -12.06
C PRO A 25 -6.17 -5.08 -12.49
N GLY A 26 -5.11 -4.30 -12.76
CA GLY A 26 -5.21 -2.88 -13.12
C GLY A 26 -5.44 -1.91 -11.94
N SER A 27 -5.60 -2.43 -10.71
CA SER A 27 -5.68 -1.60 -9.50
C SER A 27 -4.35 -1.56 -8.75
N TYR A 28 -4.06 -0.41 -8.15
CA TYR A 28 -2.89 -0.19 -7.31
C TYR A 28 -3.31 0.16 -5.89
N VAL A 29 -2.44 -0.19 -4.94
CA VAL A 29 -2.61 0.09 -3.52
C VAL A 29 -1.38 0.84 -3.04
N LEU A 30 -1.58 2.08 -2.61
CA LEU A 30 -0.59 2.82 -1.84
C LEU A 30 -0.74 2.40 -0.38
N THR A 31 0.35 1.97 0.24
CA THR A 31 0.41 1.67 1.68
C THR A 31 1.43 2.62 2.29
N GLY A 32 1.05 3.37 3.32
CA GLY A 32 1.92 4.35 3.98
C GLY A 32 1.76 4.32 5.50
N MET A 33 2.84 4.64 6.21
CA MET A 33 2.87 4.68 7.67
C MET A 33 2.69 6.12 8.12
N HIS A 34 1.74 6.35 9.02
CA HIS A 34 1.46 7.65 9.57
C HIS A 34 1.01 7.55 11.02
N SER A 35 1.75 8.20 11.92
CA SER A 35 1.53 8.13 13.38
C SER A 35 1.55 6.69 13.91
N GLY A 36 2.45 5.85 13.39
CA GLY A 36 2.57 4.43 13.76
C GLY A 36 1.45 3.54 13.22
N LEU A 37 0.56 4.06 12.37
CA LEU A 37 -0.54 3.33 11.76
C LEU A 37 -0.35 3.19 10.26
N ALA A 38 -0.45 1.96 9.76
CA ALA A 38 -0.45 1.68 8.33
C ALA A 38 -1.81 2.08 7.72
N LYS A 39 -1.77 2.99 6.74
CA LYS A 39 -2.92 3.41 5.94
C LYS A 39 -2.80 2.81 4.54
N HIS A 40 -3.94 2.41 3.96
CA HIS A 40 -4.00 1.85 2.62
C HIS A 40 -4.99 2.63 1.77
N LEU A 41 -4.53 3.14 0.64
CA LEU A 41 -5.35 3.89 -0.31
C LEU A 41 -5.37 3.14 -1.65
N PHE A 42 -6.57 2.93 -2.16
CA PHE A 42 -6.80 2.19 -3.41
C PHE A 42 -7.03 3.16 -4.55
N PHE A 43 -6.34 2.94 -5.66
CA PHE A 43 -6.51 3.71 -6.87
C PHE A 43 -6.63 2.78 -8.08
N LYS A 44 -7.61 3.05 -8.95
CA LYS A 44 -7.70 2.39 -10.24
C LYS A 44 -6.83 3.16 -11.24
N CYS A 45 -5.97 2.45 -11.96
CA CYS A 45 -5.32 3.01 -13.13
C CYS A 45 -6.36 2.94 -14.26
N PHE A 46 -6.93 4.09 -14.63
CA PHE A 46 -7.70 4.21 -15.86
C PHE A 46 -6.68 4.51 -16.96
N CYS A 47 -6.30 3.46 -17.72
CA CYS A 47 -5.67 3.65 -19.02
C CYS A 47 -6.75 3.90 -20.06
#